data_AF-A0A960SQB0-F1
#
_entry.id   AF-A0A960SQB0-F1
#
_cell.length_a   1.000
_cell.length_b   1.000
_cell.length_c   1.000
_cell.angle_alpha   90.00
_cell.angle_beta   90.00
_cell.angle_gamma   90.00
#
_symmetry.space_group_name_H-M   'P 1'
#
loop_
_entity.id
_entity.type
_entity.pdbx_description
1 polymer ?
#
loop_
_entity_poly.entity_id
_entity_poly.type
_entity_poly.pdbx_seq_one_letter_code
_entity_poly.pdbx_strand_id
1 'polypeptide(L)'
;TTGVLFGLNCYDADERFGASLAPGTIRRLRVIEGVPADGDRPAPLGRRLLGEVPVEADGSFNIEVPADVPIELQTVDEDGLALATCGWIWVKQRENRGCIGCHEDPERTPENLFVKAVQRPPVRLTLPPERRREVSFRDTILPILEKRCSGVECHSGSDAGWQLGSGPGTARKTFRSLAGRSELSRPARTSRLAWHLFGRDPRRSWDSARSMPAPVIKRMPPAEAAPLEAGERRRIIEWLDLGAPYGAGDEGD
;
A
#
# COMPACT_ATOMS: atom_id res chain seq x y z
N THR A 1 -21.29 -13.13 0.58
CA THR A 1 -22.11 -12.47 -0.46
C THR A 1 -21.29 -11.32 -1.06
N THR A 2 -21.66 -10.79 -2.22
CA THR A 2 -20.82 -9.82 -2.96
C THR A 2 -21.64 -8.66 -3.51
N GLY A 3 -20.95 -7.58 -3.86
CA GLY A 3 -21.48 -6.44 -4.62
C GLY A 3 -20.42 -5.92 -5.60
N VAL A 4 -20.82 -5.04 -6.49
CA VAL A 4 -19.95 -4.43 -7.51
C VAL A 4 -19.65 -2.99 -7.14
N LEU A 5 -18.39 -2.60 -7.27
CA LEU A 5 -17.92 -1.23 -7.18
C LEU A 5 -17.19 -0.86 -8.46
N PHE A 6 -17.59 0.25 -9.07
CA PHE A 6 -16.93 0.77 -10.27
C PHE A 6 -16.63 2.26 -10.13
N GLY A 7 -15.59 2.72 -10.81
CA GLY A 7 -15.21 4.13 -10.87
C GLY A 7 -15.14 4.60 -12.32
N LEU A 8 -15.66 5.80 -12.59
CA LEU A 8 -15.68 6.34 -13.94
C LEU A 8 -14.29 6.80 -14.38
N ASN A 9 -13.58 7.57 -13.55
CA ASN A 9 -12.23 8.03 -13.87
C ASN A 9 -11.41 8.37 -12.62
N CYS A 10 -10.39 7.58 -12.30
CA CYS A 10 -9.51 7.85 -11.16
C CYS A 10 -8.63 9.11 -11.29
N TYR A 11 -8.54 9.72 -12.47
CA TYR A 11 -7.87 11.01 -12.69
C TYR A 11 -8.79 12.20 -12.42
N ASP A 12 -10.10 11.95 -12.29
CA ASP A 12 -11.05 12.94 -11.83
C ASP A 12 -10.97 13.01 -10.30
N ALA A 13 -9.94 13.70 -9.81
CA ALA A 13 -9.65 13.86 -8.40
C ALA A 13 -9.68 15.35 -8.03
N ASP A 14 -9.87 15.67 -6.75
CA ASP A 14 -9.82 17.06 -6.30
C ASP A 14 -8.48 17.75 -6.63
N GLU A 15 -8.46 19.08 -6.50
CA GLU A 15 -7.31 19.91 -6.83
C GLU A 15 -6.01 19.52 -6.11
N ARG A 16 -6.08 18.81 -4.97
CA ARG A 16 -4.89 18.34 -4.24
C ARG A 16 -4.10 17.33 -5.06
N PHE A 17 -4.77 16.53 -5.87
CA PHE A 17 -4.16 15.45 -6.65
C PHE A 17 -4.22 15.71 -8.16
N GLY A 18 -5.38 16.14 -8.66
CA GLY A 18 -5.69 16.16 -10.09
C GLY A 18 -4.73 17.00 -10.92
N ALA A 19 -4.34 18.18 -10.43
CA ALA A 19 -3.47 19.10 -11.16
C ALA A 19 -2.07 18.54 -11.46
N SER A 20 -1.61 17.55 -10.69
CA SER A 20 -0.27 16.96 -10.80
C SER A 20 -0.28 15.48 -11.21
N LEU A 21 -1.45 14.90 -11.50
CA LEU A 21 -1.61 13.48 -11.80
C LEU A 21 -1.88 13.24 -13.29
N ALA A 22 -0.81 13.06 -14.07
CA ALA A 22 -0.90 12.83 -15.50
C ALA A 22 -1.59 11.48 -15.83
N PRO A 23 -2.45 11.42 -16.87
CA PRO A 23 -3.01 10.16 -17.36
C PRO A 23 -1.93 9.11 -17.64
N GLY A 24 -2.20 7.87 -17.25
CA GLY A 24 -1.26 6.75 -17.29
C GLY A 24 -0.38 6.58 -16.04
N THR A 25 -0.37 7.55 -15.12
CA THR A 25 0.39 7.43 -13.85
C THR A 25 -0.21 6.37 -12.93
N ILE A 26 -1.54 6.29 -12.84
CA ILE A 26 -2.25 5.24 -12.11
C ILE A 26 -2.25 3.99 -13.00
N ARG A 27 -1.54 2.94 -12.55
CA ARG A 27 -1.47 1.65 -13.26
C ARG A 27 -2.48 0.66 -12.72
N ARG A 28 -2.70 0.69 -11.41
CA ARG A 28 -3.48 -0.30 -10.69
C ARG A 28 -4.32 0.34 -9.60
N LEU A 29 -5.41 -0.34 -9.26
CA LEU A 29 -6.20 -0.11 -8.07
C LEU A 29 -5.93 -1.26 -7.10
N ARG A 30 -5.41 -0.96 -5.91
CA ARG A 30 -5.25 -1.91 -4.81
C ARG A 30 -6.45 -1.79 -3.88
N VAL A 31 -7.04 -2.92 -3.54
CA VAL A 31 -8.24 -3.01 -2.70
C VAL A 31 -7.87 -3.71 -1.40
N ILE A 32 -8.13 -3.03 -0.29
CA ILE A 32 -7.75 -3.43 1.05
C ILE A 32 -9.02 -3.66 1.85
N GLU A 33 -9.18 -4.82 2.45
CA GLU A 33 -10.21 -5.10 3.46
C GLU A 33 -9.76 -4.56 4.82
N GLY A 34 -10.70 -3.91 5.51
CA GLY A 34 -10.62 -3.63 6.94
C GLY A 34 -11.04 -4.85 7.75
N VAL A 35 -10.14 -5.33 8.60
CA VAL A 35 -10.39 -6.44 9.52
C VAL A 35 -10.71 -5.88 10.89
N PRO A 36 -11.90 -6.15 11.45
CA PRO A 36 -12.21 -5.80 12.82
C PRO A 36 -11.14 -6.33 13.78
N ALA A 37 -10.76 -5.52 14.76
CA ALA A 37 -9.92 -6.02 15.84
C ALA A 37 -10.74 -6.99 16.71
N ASP A 38 -10.08 -8.01 17.26
CA ASP A 38 -10.70 -8.85 18.28
C ASP A 38 -10.90 -8.04 19.58
N GLY A 39 -12.12 -8.05 20.11
CA GLY A 39 -12.48 -7.40 21.37
C GLY A 39 -13.17 -6.04 21.27
N ASP A 40 -13.50 -5.47 22.43
CA ASP A 40 -14.38 -4.29 22.58
C ASP A 40 -13.63 -2.94 22.49
N ARG A 41 -12.32 -2.98 22.20
CA ARG A 41 -11.47 -1.78 22.20
C ARG A 41 -11.40 -1.19 20.79
N PRO A 42 -11.58 0.14 20.62
CA PRO A 42 -11.36 0.78 19.32
C PRO A 42 -9.88 0.77 18.99
N ALA A 43 -9.42 -0.28 18.32
CA ALA A 43 -8.14 -0.33 17.63
C ALA A 43 -8.36 0.05 16.16
N PRO A 44 -7.35 0.62 15.47
CA PRO A 44 -7.43 0.78 14.03
C PRO A 44 -7.69 -0.58 13.39
N LEU A 45 -8.59 -0.63 12.39
CA LEU A 45 -8.87 -1.87 11.66
C LEU A 45 -7.57 -2.46 11.13
N GLY A 46 -7.41 -3.77 11.33
CA GLY A 46 -6.40 -4.54 10.61
C GLY A 46 -6.61 -4.39 9.10
N ARG A 47 -5.56 -4.61 8.31
CA ARG A 47 -5.64 -4.43 6.85
C ARG A 47 -5.17 -5.68 6.15
N ARG A 48 -5.98 -6.18 5.21
CA ARG A 48 -5.64 -7.33 4.36
C ARG A 48 -5.89 -7.01 2.91
N LEU A 49 -5.12 -7.59 2.01
CA LEU A 49 -5.28 -7.36 0.58
C LEU A 49 -6.39 -8.24 0.04
N LEU A 50 -7.41 -7.61 -0.57
CA LEU A 50 -8.35 -8.32 -1.46
C LEU A 50 -7.70 -8.57 -2.82
N GLY A 51 -6.88 -7.63 -3.28
CA GLY A 51 -6.05 -7.78 -4.47
C GLY A 51 -5.71 -6.46 -5.14
N GLU A 52 -5.14 -6.56 -6.34
CA GLU A 52 -4.89 -5.42 -7.22
C GLU A 52 -5.42 -5.71 -8.60
N VAL A 53 -6.01 -4.69 -9.23
CA VAL A 53 -6.56 -4.77 -10.57
C VAL A 53 -5.95 -3.68 -11.45
N PRO A 54 -5.75 -3.91 -12.75
CA PRO A 54 -5.33 -2.84 -13.64
C PRO A 54 -6.42 -1.76 -13.70
N VAL A 55 -5.99 -0.50 -13.82
CA VAL A 55 -6.87 0.61 -14.18
C VAL A 55 -6.89 0.72 -15.70
N GLU A 56 -8.06 0.92 -16.30
CA GLU A 56 -8.20 1.06 -17.74
C GLU A 56 -7.53 2.35 -18.24
N ALA A 57 -7.26 2.42 -19.54
CA ALA A 57 -6.58 3.58 -20.12
C ALA A 57 -7.37 4.91 -20.01
N ASP A 58 -8.69 4.83 -19.82
CA ASP A 58 -9.56 5.99 -19.56
C ASP A 58 -9.67 6.33 -18.05
N GLY A 59 -8.92 5.64 -17.19
CA GLY A 59 -8.94 5.83 -15.75
C GLY A 59 -10.03 5.04 -15.02
N SER A 60 -10.86 4.28 -15.74
CA SER A 60 -11.98 3.54 -15.14
C SER A 60 -11.55 2.21 -14.51
N PHE A 61 -12.35 1.71 -13.56
CA PHE A 61 -12.21 0.37 -12.98
C PHE A 61 -13.58 -0.25 -12.67
N ASN A 62 -13.63 -1.58 -12.59
CA ASN A 62 -14.85 -2.34 -12.29
C ASN A 62 -14.49 -3.62 -11.52
N ILE A 63 -14.89 -3.70 -10.24
CA ILE A 63 -14.50 -4.77 -9.32
C ILE A 63 -15.71 -5.36 -8.59
N GLU A 64 -15.66 -6.66 -8.34
CA GLU A 64 -16.60 -7.36 -7.47
C GLU A 64 -15.89 -7.63 -6.13
N VAL A 65 -16.49 -7.18 -5.03
CA VAL A 65 -15.91 -7.23 -3.69
C VAL A 65 -16.87 -7.91 -2.70
N PRO A 66 -16.38 -8.40 -1.54
CA PRO A 66 -17.24 -8.91 -0.49
C PRO A 66 -18.24 -7.85 -0.03
N ALA A 67 -19.52 -8.22 0.08
CA ALA A 67 -20.54 -7.32 0.58
C ALA A 67 -20.41 -7.13 2.09
N ASP A 68 -20.80 -5.95 2.56
CA ASP A 68 -20.83 -5.59 3.99
C ASP A 68 -19.46 -5.69 4.68
N VAL A 69 -18.40 -5.59 3.90
CA VAL A 69 -17.01 -5.56 4.37
C VAL A 69 -16.45 -4.14 4.11
N PRO A 70 -15.87 -3.48 5.12
CA PRO A 70 -15.21 -2.20 4.91
C PRO A 70 -13.98 -2.39 4.01
N ILE A 71 -13.86 -1.59 2.97
CA ILE A 71 -12.73 -1.58 2.07
C ILE A 71 -12.12 -0.18 1.91
N GLU A 72 -10.82 -0.13 1.70
CA GLU A 72 -10.05 1.05 1.26
C GLU A 72 -9.55 0.80 -0.17
N LEU A 73 -9.58 1.85 -0.99
CA LEU A 73 -9.00 1.85 -2.32
C LEU A 73 -7.72 2.66 -2.33
N GLN A 74 -6.67 2.11 -2.94
CA GLN A 74 -5.43 2.81 -3.24
C GLN A 74 -5.20 2.86 -4.75
N THR A 75 -5.02 4.05 -5.30
CA THR A 75 -4.46 4.19 -6.65
C THR A 75 -2.96 3.94 -6.58
N VAL A 76 -2.42 3.13 -7.49
CA VAL A 76 -1.04 2.62 -7.42
C VAL A 76 -0.31 2.86 -8.73
N ASP A 77 0.92 3.37 -8.65
CA ASP A 77 1.77 3.62 -9.81
C ASP A 77 2.54 2.37 -10.30
N GLU A 78 3.42 2.57 -11.28
CA GLU A 78 4.24 1.50 -11.86
C GLU A 78 5.24 0.89 -10.88
N ASP A 79 5.78 1.70 -9.97
CA ASP A 79 6.69 1.27 -8.91
C ASP A 79 5.96 0.54 -7.78
N GLY A 80 4.64 0.69 -7.71
CA GLY A 80 3.80 0.04 -6.73
C GLY A 80 3.47 0.86 -5.50
N LEU A 81 3.82 2.13 -5.52
CA LEU A 81 3.53 3.06 -4.46
C LEU A 81 2.07 3.48 -4.58
N ALA A 82 1.36 3.48 -3.45
CA ALA A 82 0.09 4.18 -3.39
C ALA A 82 0.31 5.66 -3.78
N LEU A 83 -0.65 6.28 -4.47
CA LEU A 83 -0.67 7.70 -4.85
C LEU A 83 -1.73 8.45 -4.03
N ALA A 84 -2.93 7.89 -3.95
CA ALA A 84 -3.98 8.31 -3.05
C ALA A 84 -4.59 7.10 -2.34
N THR A 85 -5.24 7.34 -1.20
CA THR A 85 -6.02 6.33 -0.49
C THR A 85 -7.34 6.95 -0.09
N CYS A 86 -8.46 6.30 -0.41
CA CYS A 86 -9.77 6.77 0.03
C CYS A 86 -10.04 6.36 1.49
N GLY A 87 -11.10 6.91 2.09
CA GLY A 87 -11.62 6.42 3.36
C GLY A 87 -12.30 5.05 3.23
N TRP A 88 -12.77 4.51 4.36
CA TRP A 88 -13.52 3.26 4.37
C TRP A 88 -14.85 3.41 3.64
N ILE A 89 -15.11 2.50 2.70
CA ILE A 89 -16.38 2.36 1.98
C ILE A 89 -16.81 0.90 2.00
N TRP A 90 -18.05 0.62 1.64
CA TRP A 90 -18.53 -0.75 1.47
C TRP A 90 -19.63 -0.79 0.41
N VAL A 91 -19.92 -2.00 -0.07
CA VAL A 91 -21.07 -2.29 -0.92
C VAL A 91 -22.00 -3.25 -0.19
N LYS A 92 -23.31 -3.07 -0.35
CA LYS A 92 -24.33 -4.01 0.10
C LYS A 92 -24.36 -5.21 -0.82
N GLN A 93 -24.97 -6.29 -0.34
CA GLN A 93 -25.19 -7.49 -1.14
C GLN A 93 -25.98 -7.15 -2.42
N ARG A 94 -25.43 -7.52 -3.57
CA ARG A 94 -25.96 -7.28 -4.92
C ARG A 94 -26.11 -5.79 -5.29
N GLU A 95 -25.49 -4.89 -4.54
CA GLU A 95 -25.42 -3.48 -4.93
C GLU A 95 -24.47 -3.30 -6.11
N ASN A 96 -24.81 -2.37 -7.00
CA ASN A 96 -23.89 -1.78 -7.96
C ASN A 96 -23.61 -0.34 -7.51
N ARG A 97 -22.43 -0.11 -6.94
CA ARG A 97 -22.01 1.19 -6.44
C ARG A 97 -21.02 1.83 -7.40
N GLY A 98 -21.24 3.10 -7.73
CA GLY A 98 -20.38 3.89 -8.62
C GLY A 98 -19.76 5.07 -7.89
N CYS A 99 -18.52 5.44 -8.24
CA CYS A 99 -17.95 6.76 -7.98
C CYS A 99 -17.55 7.44 -9.29
N ILE A 100 -17.65 8.77 -9.35
CA ILE A 100 -17.23 9.54 -10.54
C ILE A 100 -15.71 9.55 -10.59
N GLY A 101 -15.12 9.86 -9.46
CA GLY A 101 -13.72 10.21 -9.31
C GLY A 101 -13.06 9.57 -8.12
N CYS A 102 -11.87 10.07 -7.79
CA CYS A 102 -11.17 9.72 -6.56
C CYS A 102 -11.15 10.94 -5.64
N HIS A 103 -12.25 11.12 -4.90
CA HIS A 103 -12.50 12.28 -4.01
C HIS A 103 -12.92 13.54 -4.79
N GLU A 104 -13.83 13.35 -5.74
CA GLU A 104 -14.55 14.39 -6.47
C GLU A 104 -15.46 15.22 -5.55
N ASP A 105 -15.94 16.35 -6.07
CA ASP A 105 -16.98 17.17 -5.43
C ASP A 105 -18.25 16.33 -5.21
N PRO A 106 -18.73 16.16 -3.95
CA PRO A 106 -19.94 15.40 -3.64
C PRO A 106 -21.22 15.92 -4.33
N GLU A 107 -21.26 17.20 -4.70
CA GLU A 107 -22.41 17.82 -5.37
C GLU A 107 -22.35 17.69 -6.89
N ARG A 108 -21.27 17.11 -7.42
CA ARG A 108 -21.11 16.93 -8.86
C ARG A 108 -22.03 15.83 -9.37
N THR A 109 -22.82 16.19 -10.38
CA THR A 109 -23.62 15.22 -11.13
C THR A 109 -22.71 14.39 -12.05
N PRO A 110 -22.85 13.06 -12.08
CA PRO A 110 -22.08 12.21 -12.98
C PRO A 110 -22.44 12.48 -14.45
N GLU A 111 -21.45 12.45 -15.33
CA GLU A 111 -21.69 12.36 -16.76
C GLU A 111 -22.19 10.96 -17.14
N ASN A 112 -23.10 10.89 -18.11
CA ASN A 112 -23.61 9.60 -18.62
C ASN A 112 -22.59 8.98 -19.59
N LEU A 113 -21.57 8.33 -19.04
CA LEU A 113 -20.47 7.72 -19.79
C LEU A 113 -20.48 6.20 -19.70
N PHE A 114 -20.30 5.53 -20.83
CA PHE A 114 -20.08 4.08 -20.88
C PHE A 114 -18.58 3.75 -20.89
N VAL A 115 -17.95 3.93 -19.72
CA VAL A 115 -16.50 3.78 -19.53
C VAL A 115 -16.00 2.37 -19.83
N LYS A 116 -14.72 2.22 -20.20
CA LYS A 116 -14.15 0.94 -20.66
C LYS A 116 -14.32 -0.19 -19.65
N ALA A 117 -14.15 0.08 -18.36
CA ALA A 117 -14.17 -0.95 -17.34
C ALA A 117 -15.54 -1.65 -17.19
N VAL A 118 -16.65 -0.93 -17.40
CA VAL A 118 -18.01 -1.51 -17.27
C VAL A 118 -18.45 -2.27 -18.52
N GLN A 119 -17.70 -2.18 -19.63
CA GLN A 119 -17.93 -2.97 -20.84
C GLN A 119 -17.52 -4.43 -20.65
N ARG A 120 -16.81 -4.75 -19.56
CA ARG A 120 -16.36 -6.09 -19.20
C ARG A 120 -16.94 -6.48 -17.85
N PRO A 121 -17.08 -7.79 -17.57
CA PRO A 121 -17.44 -8.27 -16.24
C PRO A 121 -16.48 -7.72 -15.16
N PRO A 122 -16.97 -7.45 -13.95
CA PRO A 122 -16.14 -6.95 -12.86
C PRO A 122 -15.05 -7.97 -12.50
N VAL A 123 -13.85 -7.47 -12.16
CA VAL A 123 -12.77 -8.34 -11.68
C VAL A 123 -13.10 -8.80 -10.27
N ARG A 124 -13.11 -10.12 -10.06
CA ARG A 124 -13.49 -10.72 -8.77
C ARG A 124 -12.38 -10.66 -7.74
N LEU A 125 -12.61 -9.91 -6.67
CA LEU A 125 -11.74 -9.80 -5.49
C LEU A 125 -12.41 -10.44 -4.26
N THR A 126 -12.93 -11.64 -4.44
CA THR A 126 -13.85 -12.31 -3.51
C THR A 126 -13.32 -13.62 -2.96
N LEU A 127 -11.99 -13.77 -2.93
CA LEU A 127 -11.35 -14.91 -2.29
C LEU A 127 -11.88 -15.08 -0.85
N PRO A 128 -12.03 -16.32 -0.37
CA PRO A 128 -12.46 -16.55 1.01
C PRO A 128 -11.40 -15.99 1.98
N PRO A 129 -11.79 -15.52 3.18
CA PRO A 129 -10.91 -14.82 4.11
C PRO A 129 -9.57 -15.49 4.38
N GLU A 130 -9.55 -16.83 4.47
CA GLU A 130 -8.37 -17.66 4.78
C GLU A 130 -7.34 -17.66 3.63
N ARG A 131 -7.75 -17.24 2.43
CA ARG A 131 -6.90 -17.13 1.24
C ARG A 131 -6.52 -15.69 0.92
N ARG A 132 -6.98 -14.72 1.71
CA ARG A 132 -6.62 -13.31 1.53
C ARG A 132 -5.24 -13.06 2.09
N ARG A 133 -4.44 -12.28 1.37
CA ARG A 133 -3.03 -12.09 1.73
C ARG A 133 -2.91 -11.03 2.81
N GLU A 134 -2.30 -11.41 3.92
CA GLU A 134 -1.82 -10.49 4.95
C GLU A 134 -0.35 -10.16 4.67
N VAL A 135 0.06 -8.93 4.98
CA VAL A 135 1.45 -8.51 4.87
C VAL A 135 1.87 -7.94 6.21
N SER A 136 2.53 -8.77 7.02
CA SER A 136 3.01 -8.43 8.36
C SER A 136 4.53 -8.30 8.37
N PHE A 137 5.06 -7.54 9.34
CA PHE A 137 6.50 -7.48 9.55
C PHE A 137 7.07 -8.87 9.86
N ARG A 138 6.49 -9.56 10.84
CA ARG A 138 7.01 -10.83 11.36
C ARG A 138 7.07 -11.93 10.30
N ASP A 139 5.99 -12.08 9.53
CA ASP A 139 5.84 -13.26 8.66
C ASP A 139 6.29 -12.97 7.22
N THR A 140 6.21 -11.71 6.78
CA THR A 140 6.54 -11.33 5.40
C THR A 140 7.85 -10.57 5.28
N ILE A 141 8.11 -9.59 6.15
CA ILE A 141 9.24 -8.66 5.98
C ILE A 141 10.51 -9.16 6.65
N LEU A 142 10.42 -9.71 7.85
CA LEU A 142 11.57 -10.21 8.60
C LEU A 142 12.36 -11.26 7.80
N PRO A 143 11.75 -12.26 7.14
CA PRO A 143 12.50 -13.21 6.31
C PRO A 143 13.25 -12.53 5.15
N ILE A 144 12.69 -11.46 4.57
CA ILE A 144 13.36 -10.68 3.52
C ILE A 144 14.58 -9.95 4.11
N LEU A 145 14.42 -9.30 5.26
CA LEU A 145 15.52 -8.59 5.93
C LEU A 145 16.63 -9.55 6.37
N GLU A 146 16.28 -10.72 6.91
CA GLU A 146 17.25 -11.75 7.29
C GLU A 146 18.01 -12.27 6.08
N LYS A 147 17.32 -12.52 4.95
CA LYS A 147 17.97 -13.01 3.73
C LYS A 147 18.84 -11.95 3.03
N ARG A 148 18.43 -10.68 3.04
CA ARG A 148 18.98 -9.63 2.16
C ARG A 148 19.72 -8.51 2.86
N CYS A 149 19.56 -8.36 4.17
CA CYS A 149 20.11 -7.22 4.91
C CYS A 149 20.98 -7.67 6.08
N SER A 150 20.41 -8.41 7.05
CA SER A 150 21.15 -8.86 8.23
C SER A 150 21.95 -10.15 7.98
N GLY A 151 21.52 -11.02 7.06
CA GLY A 151 22.28 -12.25 6.73
C GLY A 151 23.49 -12.05 5.82
N VAL A 152 23.79 -10.83 5.36
CA VAL A 152 24.80 -10.55 4.32
C VAL A 152 25.92 -9.60 4.77
N GLU A 153 26.33 -9.65 6.04
CA GLU A 153 27.43 -8.86 6.64
C GLU A 153 27.29 -7.32 6.62
N CYS A 154 26.30 -6.77 5.92
CA CYS A 154 26.08 -5.32 5.79
C CYS A 154 25.38 -4.71 7.02
N HIS A 155 24.38 -5.42 7.56
CA HIS A 155 23.61 -4.99 8.74
C HIS A 155 23.72 -5.99 9.91
N SER A 156 24.73 -6.87 9.89
CA SER A 156 25.09 -7.74 11.01
C SER A 156 26.39 -7.32 11.67
N GLY A 157 26.62 -7.80 12.91
CA GLY A 157 27.87 -7.59 13.63
C GLY A 157 27.96 -6.22 14.32
N SER A 158 28.96 -6.07 15.19
CA SER A 158 29.17 -4.84 15.98
C SER A 158 29.56 -3.63 15.14
N ASP A 159 30.21 -3.87 14.00
CA ASP A 159 30.88 -2.81 13.22
C ASP A 159 29.94 -2.17 12.18
N ALA A 160 28.74 -2.74 11.99
CA ALA A 160 27.72 -2.14 11.16
C ALA A 160 27.18 -0.85 11.81
N GLY A 161 27.25 0.26 11.08
CA GLY A 161 26.72 1.56 11.55
C GLY A 161 25.22 1.54 11.86
N TRP A 162 24.49 0.55 11.32
CA TRP A 162 23.13 0.24 11.73
C TRP A 162 22.91 -1.28 11.73
N GLN A 163 22.61 -1.82 12.90
CA GLN A 163 22.43 -3.25 13.13
C GLN A 163 20.96 -3.65 13.09
N LEU A 164 20.68 -4.69 12.32
CA LEU A 164 19.42 -5.42 12.32
C LEU A 164 19.61 -6.72 13.08
N GLY A 165 18.56 -7.19 13.76
CA GLY A 165 18.57 -8.48 14.42
C GLY A 165 18.73 -9.62 13.42
N SER A 166 19.48 -10.65 13.82
CA SER A 166 19.62 -11.90 13.07
C SER A 166 19.20 -13.04 13.99
N GLY A 167 18.18 -13.82 13.59
CA GLY A 167 17.79 -15.05 14.27
C GLY A 167 16.56 -14.95 15.18
N PRO A 168 16.12 -16.11 15.73
CA PRO A 168 14.88 -16.23 16.49
C PRO A 168 14.85 -15.27 17.70
N GLY A 169 13.75 -14.54 17.88
CA GLY A 169 13.56 -13.61 18.99
C GLY A 169 14.07 -12.18 18.77
N THR A 170 14.77 -11.92 17.66
CA THR A 170 15.25 -10.54 17.35
C THR A 170 14.22 -9.67 16.64
N ALA A 171 13.10 -10.25 16.20
CA ALA A 171 12.05 -9.61 15.41
C ALA A 171 11.58 -8.25 15.97
N ARG A 172 11.20 -8.17 17.26
CA ARG A 172 10.77 -6.91 17.90
C ARG A 172 11.87 -5.86 17.90
N LYS A 173 13.12 -6.25 18.19
CA LYS A 173 14.28 -5.34 18.18
C LYS A 173 14.53 -4.79 16.77
N THR A 174 14.49 -5.66 15.75
CA THR A 174 14.63 -5.27 14.34
C THR A 174 13.53 -4.30 13.93
N PHE A 175 12.27 -4.60 14.27
CA PHE A 175 11.15 -3.72 13.97
C PHE A 175 11.31 -2.33 14.62
N ARG A 176 11.63 -2.26 15.92
CA ARG A 176 11.86 -0.97 16.61
C ARG A 176 13.03 -0.19 16.00
N SER A 177 14.11 -0.88 15.66
CA SER A 177 15.29 -0.29 14.99
C SER A 177 14.91 0.30 13.63
N LEU A 178 14.07 -0.40 12.86
CA LEU A 178 13.54 0.04 11.58
C LEU A 178 12.59 1.23 11.72
N ALA A 179 11.64 1.14 12.66
CA ALA A 179 10.70 2.21 12.98
C ALA A 179 11.39 3.53 13.34
N GLY A 180 12.41 3.47 14.19
CA GLY A 180 13.13 4.66 14.67
C GLY A 180 13.99 5.36 13.60
N ARG A 181 14.51 4.62 12.60
CA ARG A 181 15.41 5.20 11.57
C ARG A 181 14.76 5.44 10.22
N SER A 182 13.72 4.67 9.88
CA SER A 182 13.13 4.67 8.55
C SER A 182 11.84 5.46 8.43
N GLU A 183 11.31 5.99 9.54
CA GLU A 183 10.03 6.69 9.58
C GLU A 183 8.97 5.84 8.85
N LEU A 184 8.59 4.71 9.46
CA LEU A 184 7.60 3.78 8.89
C LEU A 184 6.27 4.51 8.75
N SER A 185 6.02 5.05 7.57
CA SER A 185 4.91 5.92 7.27
C SER A 185 4.04 5.34 6.17
N ARG A 186 2.77 5.74 6.20
CA ARG A 186 1.81 5.54 5.13
C ARG A 186 1.47 6.93 4.57
N PRO A 187 1.54 7.14 3.25
CA PRO A 187 1.89 6.17 2.20
C PRO A 187 3.39 5.83 2.16
N ALA A 188 3.74 4.66 1.63
CA ALA A 188 5.12 4.15 1.59
C ALA A 188 6.11 5.13 0.96
N ARG A 189 5.66 5.94 -0.01
CA ARG A 189 6.47 6.95 -0.69
C ARG A 189 7.00 8.06 0.22
N THR A 190 6.46 8.23 1.43
CA THR A 190 6.98 9.18 2.41
C THR A 190 7.98 8.55 3.39
N SER A 191 8.17 7.23 3.35
CA SER A 191 9.09 6.51 4.23
C SER A 191 10.52 6.56 3.71
N ARG A 192 11.49 6.84 4.58
CA ARG A 192 12.91 6.82 4.23
C ARG A 192 13.38 5.45 3.76
N LEU A 193 12.79 4.36 4.27
CA LEU A 193 13.10 3.01 3.79
C LEU A 193 12.80 2.90 2.29
N ALA A 194 11.61 3.34 1.86
CA ALA A 194 11.25 3.32 0.44
C ALA A 194 12.24 4.16 -0.39
N TRP A 195 12.65 5.33 0.10
CA TRP A 195 13.60 6.19 -0.62
C TRP A 195 14.92 5.48 -0.87
N HIS A 196 15.48 4.84 0.16
CA HIS A 196 16.69 4.05 0.04
C HIS A 196 16.52 2.86 -0.92
N LEU A 197 15.38 2.15 -0.87
CA LEU A 197 15.08 1.03 -1.76
C LEU A 197 14.96 1.44 -3.24
N PHE A 198 14.47 2.65 -3.51
CA PHE A 198 14.40 3.21 -4.86
C PHE A 198 15.66 3.99 -5.26
N GLY A 199 16.51 4.39 -4.32
CA GLY A 199 17.66 5.26 -4.56
C GLY A 199 17.28 6.68 -5.00
N ARG A 200 16.04 7.12 -4.73
CA ARG A 200 15.49 8.43 -5.09
C ARG A 200 14.39 8.83 -4.11
N ASP A 201 14.01 10.10 -4.10
CA ASP A 201 12.81 10.59 -3.40
C ASP A 201 11.58 10.35 -4.30
N PRO A 202 10.67 9.41 -3.95
CA PRO A 202 9.50 9.09 -4.76
C PRO A 202 8.25 9.89 -4.33
N ARG A 203 8.40 10.88 -3.43
CA ARG A 203 7.28 11.75 -3.06
C ARG A 203 6.72 12.51 -4.25
N ARG A 204 5.44 12.86 -4.14
CA ARG A 204 4.69 13.67 -5.09
C ARG A 204 4.59 15.10 -4.58
N SER A 205 4.25 16.04 -5.46
CA SER A 205 4.13 17.46 -5.14
C SER A 205 3.17 17.73 -3.97
N TRP A 206 2.10 16.92 -3.86
CA TRP A 206 1.09 17.03 -2.81
C TRP A 206 1.45 16.35 -1.48
N ASP A 207 2.57 15.62 -1.41
CA ASP A 207 3.07 15.08 -0.14
C ASP A 207 3.69 16.18 0.75
N SER A 208 3.66 17.45 0.28
CA SER A 208 4.11 18.70 0.92
C SER A 208 5.29 18.53 1.88
N ALA A 209 6.47 18.87 1.37
CA ALA A 209 7.72 18.93 2.10
C ALA A 209 7.62 19.85 3.34
N ARG A 210 8.09 19.40 4.51
CA ARG A 210 9.02 20.29 5.24
C ARG A 210 10.11 20.60 4.21
N SER A 211 10.30 21.87 3.85
CA SER A 211 11.38 22.39 2.99
C SER A 211 12.75 21.94 3.48
N MET A 212 13.05 20.67 3.28
CA MET A 212 14.33 20.05 3.55
C MET A 212 15.00 19.91 2.19
N PRO A 213 16.27 20.33 2.04
CA PRO A 213 17.03 19.99 0.85
C PRO A 213 16.89 18.48 0.60
N ALA A 214 16.72 18.09 -0.66
CA ALA A 214 16.58 16.68 -1.04
C ALA A 214 17.73 15.91 -0.37
N PRO A 215 17.43 15.01 0.58
CA PRO A 215 18.49 14.33 1.30
C PRO A 215 19.32 13.55 0.30
N VAL A 216 20.63 13.42 0.55
CA VAL A 216 21.46 12.51 -0.23
C VAL A 216 20.98 11.09 0.07
N ILE A 217 20.16 10.54 -0.82
CA ILE A 217 19.59 9.20 -0.68
C ILE A 217 20.58 8.21 -1.29
N LYS A 218 21.29 7.50 -0.42
CA LYS A 218 22.11 6.36 -0.86
C LYS A 218 21.21 5.18 -1.16
N ARG A 219 21.30 4.61 -2.36
CA ARG A 219 20.54 3.42 -2.73
C ARG A 219 20.93 2.23 -1.84
N MET A 220 19.93 1.47 -1.39
CA MET A 220 20.09 0.19 -0.71
C MET A 220 19.21 -0.87 -1.38
N PRO A 221 19.72 -2.10 -1.63
CA PRO A 221 21.12 -2.49 -1.46
C PRO A 221 22.07 -1.69 -2.36
N PRO A 222 23.35 -1.53 -1.97
CA PRO A 222 24.36 -0.85 -2.79
C PRO A 222 24.54 -1.58 -4.12
N ALA A 223 25.12 -0.91 -5.13
CA ALA A 223 25.18 -1.43 -6.50
C ALA A 223 25.97 -2.75 -6.61
N GLU A 224 26.91 -2.97 -5.70
CA GLU A 224 27.77 -4.14 -5.62
C GLU A 224 27.08 -5.34 -4.95
N ALA A 225 25.98 -5.12 -4.24
CA ALA A 225 25.21 -6.16 -3.57
C ALA A 225 24.08 -6.68 -4.46
N ALA A 226 23.68 -7.93 -4.25
CA ALA A 226 22.57 -8.53 -5.00
C ALA A 226 21.28 -7.70 -4.82
N PRO A 227 20.58 -7.33 -5.90
CA PRO A 227 19.37 -6.55 -5.80
C PRO A 227 18.26 -7.37 -5.12
N LEU A 228 17.32 -6.66 -4.48
CA LEU A 228 16.06 -7.30 -4.07
C LEU A 228 15.33 -7.82 -5.32
N GLU A 229 14.76 -9.02 -5.20
CA GLU A 229 13.86 -9.53 -6.22
C GLU A 229 12.64 -8.61 -6.33
N ALA A 230 12.05 -8.50 -7.53
CA ALA A 230 10.92 -7.60 -7.77
C ALA A 230 9.76 -7.84 -6.78
N GLY A 231 9.52 -9.10 -6.41
CA GLY A 231 8.52 -9.48 -5.40
C GLY A 231 8.89 -9.09 -3.96
N GLU A 232 10.17 -9.07 -3.61
CA GLU A 232 10.65 -8.71 -2.26
C GLU A 232 10.46 -7.21 -2.01
N ARG A 233 10.93 -6.35 -2.93
CA ARG A 233 10.72 -4.90 -2.84
C ARG A 233 9.23 -4.58 -2.79
N ARG A 234 8.42 -5.25 -3.63
CA ARG A 234 6.97 -5.06 -3.67
C ARG A 234 6.32 -5.31 -2.31
N ARG A 235 6.67 -6.41 -1.64
CA ARG A 235 6.11 -6.74 -0.31
C ARG A 235 6.46 -5.70 0.74
N ILE A 236 7.68 -5.15 0.72
CA ILE A 236 8.07 -4.07 1.64
C ILE A 236 7.22 -2.81 1.40
N ILE A 237 6.98 -2.44 0.13
CA ILE A 237 6.14 -1.29 -0.21
C ILE A 237 4.68 -1.52 0.22
N GLU A 238 4.12 -2.69 -0.05
CA GLU A 238 2.77 -3.04 0.39
C GLU A 238 2.66 -3.00 1.91
N TRP A 239 3.63 -3.55 2.63
CA TRP A 239 3.67 -3.50 4.10
C TRP A 239 3.63 -2.06 4.62
N LEU A 240 4.46 -1.17 4.07
CA LEU A 240 4.44 0.26 4.42
C LEU A 240 3.09 0.92 4.09
N ASP A 241 2.55 0.68 2.89
CA ASP A 241 1.26 1.21 2.44
C ASP A 241 0.07 0.68 3.25
N LEU A 242 0.21 -0.46 3.94
CA LEU A 242 -0.77 -1.02 4.87
C LEU A 242 -0.60 -0.52 6.31
N GLY A 243 0.36 0.39 6.56
CA GLY A 243 0.62 0.96 7.88
C GLY A 243 1.68 0.21 8.69
N ALA A 244 2.52 -0.57 8.03
CA ALA A 244 3.62 -1.33 8.63
C ALA A 244 3.22 -2.22 9.83
N PRO A 245 2.15 -3.04 9.73
CA PRO A 245 1.71 -3.87 10.85
C PRO A 245 2.80 -4.87 11.28
N TYR A 246 2.90 -5.13 12.59
CA TYR A 246 3.91 -6.04 13.11
C TYR A 246 3.57 -7.52 12.82
N GLY A 247 2.34 -7.96 13.10
CA GLY A 247 1.84 -9.34 12.91
C GLY A 247 0.81 -9.71 13.97
N ALA A 248 0.06 -10.80 13.76
CA ALA A 248 -0.94 -11.28 14.73
C ALA A 248 -0.28 -11.65 16.07
N GLY A 249 -0.90 -11.23 17.18
CA GLY A 249 -0.36 -11.40 18.54
C GLY A 249 0.34 -10.16 19.10
N ASP A 250 -0.25 -8.96 18.90
CA ASP A 250 0.14 -7.77 19.66
C ASP A 250 -0.36 -7.90 21.12
N GLU A 251 0.09 -8.95 21.81
CA GLU A 251 0.16 -8.93 23.27
C GLU A 251 1.22 -7.88 23.59
N GLY A 252 0.73 -6.74 24.04
CA GLY A 252 1.53 -5.72 24.67
C GLY A 252 2.42 -6.34 25.75
N ASP A 253 3.61 -5.76 25.90
CA ASP A 253 4.28 -5.82 27.21
C ASP A 253 3.34 -5.28 28.29
#